data_AF-B7JWB4-F1
#
_entry.id   AF-B7JWB4-F1
#
_cell.length_a   1.000
_cell.length_b   1.000
_cell.length_c   1.000
_cell.angle_alpha   90.00
_cell.angle_beta   90.00
_cell.angle_gamma   90.00
#
_symmetry.space_group_name_H-M   'P 1'
#
loop_
_entity.id
_entity.type
_entity.pdbx_description
1 polymer ?
#
loop_
_entity_poly.entity_id
_entity_poly.type
_entity_poly.pdbx_seq_one_letter_code
_entity_poly.pdbx_strand_id
1 'polypeptide(L)'
;MKAIEFKTTIHNNTVTIPPEYSDEWEGKTIRVIVLEDSNVDTLLETTISLFEQDEISLGKASEILRINQIKLQKILSQRGICVHYDVAEFQEDLELEHLKQKGYL
;
A
#
# COMPACT_ATOMS: atom_id res chain seq x y z
N MET A 1 12.39 36.49 -10.70
CA MET A 1 11.26 36.02 -9.88
C MET A 1 11.78 34.97 -8.94
N LYS A 2 11.55 35.11 -7.62
CA LYS A 2 12.01 34.14 -6.61
C LYS A 2 10.82 33.26 -6.26
N ALA A 3 10.95 31.94 -6.46
CA ALA A 3 9.94 31.00 -6.00
C ALA A 3 10.03 30.90 -4.47
N ILE A 4 8.89 30.97 -3.79
CA ILE A 4 8.80 30.71 -2.35
C ILE A 4 8.19 29.32 -2.22
N GLU A 5 8.97 28.40 -1.68
CA GLU A 5 8.55 27.03 -1.41
C GLU A 5 8.33 26.86 0.08
N PHE A 6 7.12 26.46 0.49
CA PHE A 6 6.81 26.16 1.88
C PHE A 6 5.97 24.90 1.95
N LYS A 7 6.09 24.15 3.05
CA LYS A 7 5.26 22.98 3.33
C LYS A 7 4.12 23.38 4.25
N THR A 8 2.90 23.02 3.89
CA THR A 8 1.73 23.21 4.74
C THR A 8 0.79 22.03 4.62
N THR A 9 0.00 21.79 5.66
CA THR A 9 -1.03 20.75 5.69
C THR A 9 -2.37 21.36 5.31
N ILE A 10 -3.15 20.61 4.52
CA ILE A 10 -4.52 20.99 4.21
C ILE A 10 -5.40 20.61 5.40
N HIS A 11 -6.05 21.60 6.01
CA HIS A 11 -7.02 21.37 7.07
C HIS A 11 -8.39 21.84 6.60
N ASN A 12 -9.42 20.99 6.65
CA ASN A 12 -10.79 21.33 6.24
C ASN A 12 -10.85 21.97 4.83
N ASN A 13 -10.17 21.38 3.85
CA ASN A 13 -10.03 21.90 2.49
C ASN A 13 -9.40 23.30 2.37
N THR A 14 -8.79 23.80 3.45
CA THR A 14 -8.12 25.11 3.50
C THR A 14 -6.61 24.91 3.57
N VAL A 15 -5.89 25.55 2.66
CA VAL A 15 -4.41 25.61 2.66
C VAL A 15 -4.00 26.83 3.49
N THR A 16 -3.36 26.62 4.63
CA THR A 16 -2.91 27.72 5.49
C THR A 16 -1.52 28.17 5.07
N ILE A 17 -1.38 29.45 4.72
CA ILE A 17 -0.08 30.05 4.40
C ILE A 17 0.56 30.54 5.71
N PRO A 18 1.84 30.23 5.97
CA PRO A 18 2.53 30.74 7.15
C PRO A 18 2.61 32.28 7.13
N PRO A 19 2.36 32.95 8.28
CA PRO A 19 2.32 34.41 8.34
C PRO A 19 3.68 35.06 8.04
N GLU A 20 4.78 34.33 8.18
CA GLU A 20 6.14 34.81 7.87
C GLU A 20 6.33 35.24 6.41
N TYR A 21 5.43 34.83 5.51
CA TYR A 21 5.48 35.22 4.11
C TYR A 21 4.43 36.27 3.73
N SER A 22 3.53 36.69 4.64
CA SER A 22 2.33 37.50 4.29
C SER A 22 2.64 38.79 3.54
N ASP A 23 3.72 39.49 3.92
CA ASP A 23 4.14 40.75 3.31
C ASP A 23 4.74 40.56 1.90
N GLU A 24 5.23 39.36 1.58
CA GLU A 24 5.87 39.07 0.29
C GLU A 24 4.84 38.77 -0.83
N TRP A 25 3.57 38.54 -0.48
CA TRP A 25 2.53 38.09 -1.41
C TRP A 25 1.48 39.14 -1.78
N GLU A 26 1.47 40.30 -1.12
CA GLU A 26 0.49 41.35 -1.40
C GLU A 26 0.56 41.77 -2.88
N GLY A 27 -0.57 41.64 -3.60
CA GLY A 27 -0.67 41.96 -5.03
C GLY A 27 -0.10 40.91 -6.00
N LYS A 28 0.27 39.71 -5.54
CA LYS A 28 0.84 38.64 -6.40
C LYS A 28 -0.13 37.50 -6.68
N THR A 29 0.03 36.86 -7.84
CA THR A 29 -0.69 35.63 -8.20
C THR A 29 0.00 34.40 -7.63
N ILE A 30 -0.74 33.59 -6.86
CA ILE A 30 -0.25 32.34 -6.27
C ILE A 30 -0.67 31.16 -7.15
N ARG A 31 0.25 30.22 -7.39
CA ARG A 31 -0.06 28.91 -7.99
C ARG A 31 0.26 27.82 -6.96
N VAL A 32 -0.74 27.01 -6.61
CA VAL A 32 -0.58 25.87 -5.69
C VAL A 32 -0.50 24.60 -6.51
N ILE A 33 0.51 23.77 -6.25
CA ILE A 33 0.64 22.43 -6.84
C ILE A 33 0.56 21.45 -5.69
N VAL A 34 -0.44 20.56 -5.73
CA VAL A 34 -0.50 19.41 -4.81
C VAL A 34 0.35 18.31 -5.43
N LEU A 35 1.39 17.87 -4.71
CA LEU A 35 2.18 16.71 -5.08
C LEU A 35 1.69 15.54 -4.25
N GLU A 36 1.06 14.56 -4.90
CA GLU A 36 0.80 13.27 -4.27
C GLU A 36 2.13 12.49 -4.24
N ASP A 37 2.51 11.99 -3.06
CA ASP A 37 3.73 11.20 -2.89
C ASP A 37 3.54 9.83 -3.55
N SER A 38 3.71 9.80 -4.88
CA SER A 38 3.45 8.64 -5.74
C SER A 38 4.38 7.45 -5.48
N ASN A 39 5.27 7.49 -4.48
CA ASN A 39 6.22 6.41 -4.24
C ASN A 39 5.61 5.23 -3.47
N VAL A 40 4.63 5.49 -2.62
CA VAL A 40 4.03 4.44 -1.77
C VAL A 40 2.96 3.64 -2.52
N ASP A 41 2.28 4.28 -3.49
CA ASP A 41 1.27 3.63 -4.32
C ASP A 41 1.88 2.64 -5.31
N THR A 42 3.00 2.94 -5.97
CA THR A 42 3.53 2.03 -7.02
C THR A 42 3.97 0.68 -6.48
N LEU A 43 4.67 0.66 -5.33
CA LEU A 43 5.12 -0.60 -4.73
C LEU A 43 3.94 -1.40 -4.17
N LEU A 44 2.95 -0.72 -3.57
CA LEU A 44 1.74 -1.33 -3.06
C LEU A 44 0.92 -1.99 -4.18
N GLU A 45 0.65 -1.25 -5.26
CA GLU A 45 -0.11 -1.75 -6.40
C GLU A 45 0.61 -2.90 -7.12
N THR A 46 1.93 -2.78 -7.31
CA THR A 46 2.72 -3.84 -7.95
C THR A 46 2.74 -5.10 -7.08
N THR A 47 2.96 -4.94 -5.77
CA THR A 47 2.96 -6.08 -4.84
C THR A 47 1.59 -6.76 -4.78
N ILE A 48 0.50 -5.98 -4.79
CA ILE A 48 -0.85 -6.53 -4.78
C ILE A 48 -1.17 -7.23 -6.10
N SER A 49 -0.78 -6.65 -7.24
CA SER A 49 -0.93 -7.30 -8.55
C SER A 49 -0.17 -8.63 -8.62
N LEU A 50 1.04 -8.71 -8.05
CA LEU A 50 1.82 -9.95 -7.97
C LEU A 50 1.15 -10.98 -7.03
N PHE A 51 0.55 -10.52 -5.93
CA PHE A 51 -0.19 -11.38 -5.01
C PHE A 51 -1.45 -11.95 -5.65
N GLU A 52 -2.21 -11.14 -6.39
CA GLU A 52 -3.40 -11.58 -7.14
C GLU A 52 -3.07 -12.55 -8.28
N GLN A 53 -1.85 -12.51 -8.81
CA GLN A 53 -1.35 -13.44 -9.83
C GLN A 53 -0.74 -14.71 -9.25
N ASP A 54 -0.82 -14.92 -7.92
CA ASP A 54 -0.18 -16.05 -7.21
C ASP A 54 1.35 -16.10 -7.40
N GLU A 55 2.00 -15.00 -7.83
CA GLU A 55 3.46 -14.93 -8.01
C GLU A 55 4.20 -14.73 -6.69
N ILE A 56 3.53 -14.16 -5.68
CA ILE A 56 4.08 -13.96 -4.34
C ILE A 56 3.06 -14.34 -3.26
N SER A 57 3.55 -14.91 -2.16
CA SER A 57 2.71 -15.22 -1.00
C SER A 57 2.41 -13.98 -0.15
N LEU A 58 1.38 -14.08 0.72
CA LEU A 58 1.03 -13.03 1.69
C LEU A 58 2.23 -12.63 2.57
N GLY A 59 3.05 -13.61 2.96
CA GLY A 59 4.29 -13.38 3.70
C GLY A 59 5.29 -12.54 2.91
N LYS A 60 5.52 -12.88 1.65
CA LYS A 60 6.46 -12.16 0.78
C LYS A 60 5.98 -10.75 0.45
N ALA A 61 4.69 -10.58 0.20
CA ALA A 61 4.07 -9.27 0.02
C ALA A 61 4.23 -8.37 1.26
N SER A 62 4.05 -8.93 2.47
CA SER A 62 4.23 -8.19 3.72
C SER A 62 5.69 -7.74 3.94
N GLU A 63 6.65 -8.57 3.52
CA GLU A 63 8.08 -8.28 3.57
C GLU A 63 8.48 -7.17 2.59
N ILE A 64 8.01 -7.24 1.34
CA ILE A 64 8.25 -6.24 0.29
C ILE A 64 7.73 -4.87 0.72
N LEU A 65 6.51 -4.83 1.29
CA LEU A 65 5.86 -3.62 1.75
C LEU A 65 6.33 -3.16 3.14
N ARG A 66 7.16 -3.97 3.83
CA ARG A 66 7.60 -3.75 5.21
C ARG A 66 6.45 -3.42 6.16
N ILE A 67 5.30 -4.07 5.96
CA ILE A 67 4.13 -3.94 6.83
C ILE A 67 3.81 -5.28 7.47
N ASN A 68 3.14 -5.25 8.62
CA ASN A 68 2.65 -6.47 9.24
C ASN A 68 1.58 -7.14 8.36
N GLN A 69 1.54 -8.48 8.37
CA GLN A 69 0.56 -9.28 7.62
C GLN A 69 -0.89 -8.89 7.92
N ILE A 70 -1.25 -8.53 9.15
CA ILE A 70 -2.60 -8.07 9.50
C ILE A 70 -2.93 -6.77 8.78
N LYS A 71 -1.97 -5.86 8.66
CA LYS A 71 -2.14 -4.59 7.94
C LYS A 71 -2.34 -4.84 6.46
N LEU A 72 -1.57 -5.77 5.88
CA LEU A 72 -1.74 -6.19 4.49
C LEU A 72 -3.11 -6.85 4.25
N GLN A 73 -3.53 -7.79 5.10
CA GLN A 73 -4.86 -8.42 5.03
C GLN A 73 -6.00 -7.40 5.07
N LYS A 74 -5.86 -6.32 5.85
CA LYS A 74 -6.84 -5.23 5.89
C LYS A 74 -6.90 -4.45 4.57
N ILE A 75 -5.76 -4.19 3.94
CA ILE A 75 -5.68 -3.53 2.62
C ILE A 75 -6.33 -4.42 1.55
N LEU A 76 -6.00 -5.72 1.54
CA LEU A 76 -6.60 -6.70 0.63
C LEU A 76 -8.12 -6.80 0.82
N SER A 77 -8.58 -6.88 2.07
CA SER A 77 -10.01 -6.94 2.41
C SER A 77 -10.78 -5.69 1.98
N GLN A 78 -10.20 -4.50 2.14
CA GLN A 78 -10.80 -3.24 1.69
C GLN A 78 -10.96 -3.18 0.16
N ARG A 79 -10.09 -3.90 -0.57
CA ARG A 79 -10.11 -4.00 -2.03
C ARG A 79 -10.94 -5.18 -2.53
N GLY A 80 -11.54 -5.96 -1.64
CA GLY A 80 -12.32 -7.16 -1.99
C GLY A 80 -11.46 -8.33 -2.46
N ILE A 81 -10.14 -8.27 -2.26
CA ILE A 81 -9.22 -9.36 -2.58
C ILE A 81 -9.34 -10.39 -1.45
N CYS A 82 -9.94 -11.53 -1.78
CA CYS A 82 -10.09 -12.61 -0.82
C CYS A 82 -8.70 -13.20 -0.55
N VAL A 83 -8.26 -13.13 0.71
CA VAL A 83 -7.09 -13.86 1.19
C VAL A 83 -7.53 -15.31 1.29
N HIS A 84 -7.68 -15.97 0.13
CA HIS A 84 -7.94 -17.40 0.09
C HIS A 84 -6.74 -18.06 0.76
N TYR A 85 -6.96 -18.57 1.98
CA TYR A 85 -6.09 -19.59 2.55
C TYR A 85 -5.89 -20.63 1.47
N ASP A 86 -4.63 -20.91 1.18
CA ASP A 86 -4.23 -21.73 0.06
C ASP A 86 -4.86 -23.12 0.23
N VAL A 87 -5.88 -23.40 -0.57
CA VAL A 87 -6.55 -24.70 -0.59
C VAL A 87 -5.57 -25.77 -1.11
N ALA A 88 -4.49 -25.37 -1.79
CA ALA A 88 -3.43 -26.29 -2.20
C ALA A 88 -2.59 -26.75 -1.02
N GLU A 89 -2.36 -25.93 0.02
CA GLU A 89 -1.69 -26.38 1.26
C GLU A 89 -2.53 -27.45 1.98
N PHE A 90 -3.86 -27.28 2.02
CA PHE A 90 -4.77 -28.29 2.55
C PHE A 90 -4.84 -29.54 1.66
N GLN A 91 -4.70 -29.38 0.34
CA GLN A 91 -4.69 -30.49 -0.61
C GLN A 91 -3.40 -31.31 -0.54
N GLU A 92 -2.25 -30.66 -0.31
CA GLU A 92 -0.96 -31.31 -0.06
C GLU A 92 -0.94 -32.05 1.28
N ASP A 93 -1.52 -31.48 2.34
CA ASP A 93 -1.70 -32.19 3.63
C ASP A 93 -2.62 -33.41 3.46
N LEU A 94 -3.74 -33.28 2.75
CA LEU A 94 -4.63 -34.41 2.44
C LEU A 94 -3.96 -35.48 1.56
N GLU A 95 -3.07 -35.10 0.63
CA GLU A 95 -2.28 -36.06 -0.15
C GLU A 95 -1.21 -36.77 0.69
N LEU A 96 -0.53 -36.04 1.58
CA LEU A 96 0.43 -36.61 2.54
C LEU A 96 -0.23 -37.59 3.53
N GLU A 97 -1.43 -37.27 4.01
CA GLU A 97 -2.22 -38.16 4.88
C GLU A 97 -2.71 -39.41 4.12
N HIS A 98 -3.14 -39.26 2.86
CA HIS A 98 -3.53 -40.41 2.02
C HIS A 98 -2.37 -41.36 1.71
N LEU A 99 -1.15 -40.84 1.55
CA LEU A 99 0.05 -41.65 1.30
C LEU A 99 0.50 -42.44 2.55
N LYS A 100 0.40 -41.84 3.74
CA LYS A 100 0.66 -42.55 5.02
C LYS A 100 -0.36 -43.66 5.28
N GLN A 101 -1.62 -43.44 4.93
CA GLN A 101 -2.68 -44.44 5.12
C GLN A 101 -2.56 -45.66 4.18
N LYS A 102 -1.90 -45.49 3.02
CA LYS A 102 -1.64 -46.56 2.04
C LYS A 102 -0.33 -47.32 2.27
N GLY A 103 0.44 -47.01 3.32
CA GLY A 103 1.61 -47.79 3.72
C GLY A 103 2.81 -47.72 2.76
N TYR A 104 3.00 -46.57 2.09
CA TYR A 104 4.17 -46.32 1.25
C TYR A 104 5.32 -45.56 1.96
N LEU A 105 5.18 -45.33 3.27
CA LEU A 105 6.21 -44.77 4.18
C LEU A 105 6.24 -45.57 5.48
#